data_AF-A0A9Q1K5M7-F1
#
_entry.id   AF-A0A9Q1K5M7-F1
#
_cell.length_a   1.000
_cell.length_b   1.000
_cell.length_c   1.000
_cell.angle_alpha   90.00
_cell.angle_beta   90.00
_cell.angle_gamma   90.00
#
_symmetry.space_group_name_H-M   'P 1'
#
loop_
_entity.id
_entity.type
_entity.pdbx_description
1 polymer ?
#
loop_
_entity_poly.entity_id
_entity_poly.type
_entity_poly.pdbx_seq_one_letter_code
_entity_poly.pdbx_strand_id
1 'polypeptide(L)'
;MATKDRVARCGFALAPAISLSAQVGCVFIYLTMWQDQLVPDPKTFPSGIKALADYVHANGLKLGIYSDAGAFTCQVRPGSLFHEKDDAQLFSSWGVDYLKYDNCYDLGIPPKKRYPPMRDALNATACPIFYSLCEWGVDDPATWAGEVGNSWRTTDDINDSWAREGKYIYQELMVVSRCSSATMITVEWNVLGLQSSISVSVRDLWQHKEVAKAAVALFSTQVEAHDCAVYIFTPTRGGQSVM
;
A
#
# COMPACT_ATOMS: atom_id res chain seq x y z
N MET A 1 18.17 -17.32 -5.12
CA MET A 1 17.93 -16.94 -3.70
C MET A 1 16.48 -16.49 -3.59
N ALA A 2 15.68 -17.09 -2.71
CA ALA A 2 14.24 -16.85 -2.68
C ALA A 2 13.91 -15.45 -2.11
N THR A 3 12.81 -14.83 -2.56
CA THR A 3 12.39 -13.47 -2.16
C THR A 3 12.33 -13.29 -0.64
N LYS A 4 11.86 -14.33 0.09
CA LYS A 4 11.81 -14.37 1.56
C LYS A 4 13.16 -14.15 2.23
N ASP A 5 14.25 -14.67 1.65
CA ASP A 5 15.60 -14.55 2.19
C ASP A 5 16.24 -13.19 1.86
N ARG A 6 15.81 -12.55 0.76
CA ARG A 6 16.35 -11.26 0.31
C ARG A 6 15.84 -10.12 1.19
N VAL A 7 14.55 -10.12 1.56
CA VAL A 7 13.94 -9.05 2.38
C VAL A 7 14.57 -8.99 3.78
N ALA A 8 14.73 -10.13 4.45
CA ALA A 8 15.35 -10.20 5.77
C ALA A 8 16.82 -9.74 5.77
N ARG A 9 17.56 -9.98 4.67
CA ARG A 9 19.00 -9.67 4.56
C ARG A 9 19.31 -8.24 4.10
N CYS A 10 18.39 -7.58 3.39
CA CYS A 10 18.60 -6.24 2.86
C CYS A 10 18.29 -5.09 3.85
N GLY A 11 18.08 -5.39 5.14
CA GLY A 11 17.90 -4.35 6.18
C GLY A 11 16.53 -3.65 6.19
N PHE A 12 15.57 -4.11 5.38
CA PHE A 12 14.21 -3.55 5.33
C PHE A 12 13.42 -3.71 6.65
N ALA A 13 13.86 -4.58 7.56
CA ALA A 13 13.24 -4.80 8.87
C ALA A 13 13.57 -3.73 9.94
N LEU A 14 14.50 -2.80 9.67
CA LEU A 14 15.03 -1.84 10.67
C LEU A 14 14.44 -0.42 10.60
N ALA A 15 13.47 -0.14 9.72
CA ALA A 15 12.80 1.16 9.65
C ALA A 15 11.47 1.14 10.46
N PRO A 16 11.39 1.77 11.65
CA PRO A 16 10.26 1.61 12.57
C PRO A 16 8.96 2.34 12.17
N ALA A 17 8.89 2.99 11.00
CA ALA A 17 7.75 3.81 10.60
C ALA A 17 7.34 3.65 9.12
N ILE A 18 7.83 2.64 8.42
CA ILE A 18 7.40 2.36 7.04
C ILE A 18 6.78 0.98 7.03
N SER A 19 5.46 0.92 7.21
CA SER A 19 4.69 -0.18 6.62
C SER A 19 4.88 -0.07 5.12
N LEU A 20 5.91 -0.74 4.58
CA LEU A 20 6.10 -0.81 3.13
C LEU A 20 4.86 -1.49 2.54
N SER A 21 3.97 -0.67 1.99
CA SER A 21 2.92 -1.05 1.05
C SER A 21 3.50 -1.39 -0.33
N ALA A 22 4.81 -1.65 -0.43
CA ALA A 22 5.38 -2.38 -1.55
C ALA A 22 5.00 -3.85 -1.34
N GLN A 23 3.73 -4.19 -1.61
CA GLN A 23 3.18 -5.55 -1.51
C GLN A 23 3.75 -6.27 -0.27
N VAL A 24 3.27 -5.95 0.95
CA VAL A 24 3.54 -6.78 2.16
C VAL A 24 3.47 -8.21 1.69
N GLY A 25 4.63 -8.88 1.61
CA GLY A 25 4.88 -10.00 0.70
C GLY A 25 3.69 -10.94 0.57
N CYS A 26 2.74 -10.59 -0.30
CA CYS A 26 1.61 -11.41 -0.62
C CYS A 26 2.26 -12.44 -1.51
N VAL A 27 2.71 -13.53 -0.89
CA VAL A 27 2.95 -14.72 -1.65
C VAL A 27 1.60 -14.99 -2.29
N PHE A 28 1.51 -14.91 -3.62
CA PHE A 28 0.33 -15.37 -4.34
C PHE A 28 0.22 -16.87 -4.06
N ILE A 29 -0.46 -17.19 -2.97
CA ILE A 29 -0.65 -18.54 -2.50
C ILE A 29 -1.80 -19.08 -3.33
N TYR A 30 -1.47 -19.93 -4.28
CA TYR A 30 -2.45 -20.61 -5.09
C TYR A 30 -3.17 -21.67 -4.27
N LEU A 31 -4.42 -21.36 -3.93
CA LEU A 31 -5.33 -22.27 -3.26
C LEU A 31 -6.19 -23.03 -4.29
N THR A 32 -6.60 -24.23 -3.90
CA THR A 32 -7.52 -25.14 -4.61
C THR A 32 -8.59 -25.62 -3.64
N MET A 33 -9.69 -26.21 -4.11
CA MET A 33 -10.70 -26.79 -3.21
C MET A 33 -10.41 -28.27 -2.98
N TRP A 34 -10.47 -28.70 -1.73
CA TRP A 34 -10.52 -30.11 -1.35
C TRP A 34 -11.45 -30.27 -0.15
N GLN A 35 -12.46 -31.15 -0.28
CA GLN A 35 -13.50 -31.35 0.74
C GLN A 35 -14.13 -30.05 1.26
N ASP A 36 -14.53 -29.17 0.34
CA ASP A 36 -15.17 -27.88 0.63
C ASP A 36 -14.32 -26.91 1.48
N GLN A 37 -12.99 -27.06 1.44
CA GLN A 37 -12.03 -26.17 2.08
C GLN A 37 -10.94 -25.72 1.09
N LEU A 38 -10.43 -24.50 1.27
CA LEU A 38 -9.25 -24.03 0.57
C LEU A 38 -8.01 -24.81 1.04
N VAL A 39 -7.26 -25.37 0.10
CA VAL A 39 -5.99 -26.04 0.36
C VAL A 39 -4.90 -25.48 -0.54
N PRO A 40 -3.68 -25.26 -0.01
CA PRO A 40 -2.57 -24.81 -0.83
C PRO A 40 -2.13 -25.90 -1.81
N ASP A 41 -1.67 -25.50 -3.00
CA ASP A 41 -1.06 -26.44 -3.94
C ASP A 41 0.15 -27.16 -3.29
N PRO A 42 0.09 -28.48 -3.06
CA PRO A 42 1.13 -29.21 -2.35
C PRO A 42 2.46 -29.28 -3.13
N LYS A 43 2.46 -29.01 -4.45
CA LYS A 43 3.70 -28.90 -5.22
C LYS A 43 4.43 -27.59 -4.92
N THR A 44 3.67 -26.52 -4.74
CA THR A 44 4.19 -25.17 -4.49
C THR A 44 4.47 -24.96 -3.00
N PHE A 45 3.61 -25.49 -2.13
CA PHE A 45 3.69 -25.37 -0.67
C PHE A 45 3.67 -26.76 -0.02
N PRO A 46 4.74 -27.57 -0.20
CA PRO A 46 4.79 -28.96 0.30
C PRO A 46 4.70 -29.07 1.82
N SER A 47 5.03 -28.01 2.55
CA SER A 47 4.90 -27.93 4.01
C SER A 47 3.64 -27.19 4.48
N GLY A 48 2.78 -26.75 3.55
CA GLY A 48 1.59 -25.96 3.84
C GLY A 48 1.87 -24.50 4.22
N ILE A 49 0.79 -23.73 4.38
CA ILE A 49 0.87 -22.28 4.63
C ILE A 49 1.26 -21.97 6.07
N LYS A 50 0.80 -22.76 7.04
CA LYS A 50 1.19 -22.58 8.43
C LYS A 50 2.72 -22.66 8.63
N ALA A 51 3.39 -23.65 8.04
CA ALA A 51 4.84 -23.76 8.14
C ALA A 51 5.56 -22.57 7.47
N LEU A 52 4.98 -22.03 6.38
CA LEU A 52 5.48 -20.81 5.75
C LEU A 52 5.30 -19.59 6.65
N ALA A 53 4.13 -19.44 7.30
CA ALA A 53 3.87 -18.36 8.24
C ALA A 53 4.83 -18.41 9.43
N ASP A 54 4.98 -19.58 10.06
CA ASP A 54 5.89 -19.80 11.18
C ASP A 54 7.35 -19.41 10.79
N TYR A 55 7.78 -19.76 9.58
CA TYR A 55 9.09 -19.35 9.06
C TYR A 55 9.19 -17.84 8.84
N VAL A 56 8.18 -17.21 8.24
CA VAL A 56 8.15 -15.75 7.98
C VAL A 56 8.17 -14.98 9.30
N HIS A 57 7.37 -15.40 10.28
CA HIS A 57 7.32 -14.82 11.62
C HIS A 57 8.62 -14.99 12.39
N ALA A 58 9.28 -16.15 12.29
CA ALA A 58 10.60 -16.37 12.90
C ALA A 58 11.69 -15.42 12.37
N ASN A 59 11.47 -14.80 11.21
CA ASN A 59 12.34 -13.78 10.63
C ASN A 59 11.86 -12.33 10.90
N GLY A 60 10.89 -12.14 11.80
CA GLY A 60 10.35 -10.83 12.16
C GLY A 60 9.49 -10.19 11.07
N LEU A 61 8.99 -10.98 10.12
CA LEU A 61 8.15 -10.52 9.01
C LEU A 61 6.69 -10.96 9.23
N LYS A 62 5.78 -10.47 8.36
CA LYS A 62 4.35 -10.80 8.35
C LYS A 62 3.97 -11.48 7.04
N LEU A 63 3.00 -12.40 7.07
CA LEU A 63 2.55 -13.15 5.90
C LEU A 63 1.23 -12.61 5.36
N GLY A 64 1.19 -12.28 4.07
CA GLY A 64 -0.04 -11.96 3.35
C GLY A 64 -0.56 -13.12 2.51
N ILE A 65 -1.89 -13.21 2.38
CA ILE A 65 -2.59 -14.11 1.47
C ILE A 65 -3.53 -13.34 0.54
N TYR A 66 -3.99 -14.01 -0.50
CA TYR A 66 -4.87 -13.49 -1.52
C TYR A 66 -6.13 -14.34 -1.63
N SER A 67 -7.28 -13.68 -1.73
CA SER A 67 -8.53 -14.28 -2.19
C SER A 67 -9.37 -13.24 -2.95
N ASP A 68 -10.59 -13.59 -3.29
CA ASP A 68 -11.50 -12.79 -4.09
C ASP A 68 -12.89 -12.74 -3.43
N ALA A 69 -13.51 -11.57 -3.46
CA ALA A 69 -14.91 -11.36 -3.15
C ALA A 69 -15.80 -11.85 -4.31
N GLY A 70 -15.49 -13.03 -4.84
CA GLY A 70 -16.13 -13.63 -6.01
C GLY A 70 -16.17 -15.14 -5.90
N ALA A 71 -16.90 -15.79 -6.80
CA ALA A 71 -16.93 -17.24 -6.87
C ALA A 71 -15.55 -17.82 -7.26
N PHE A 72 -14.78 -17.06 -8.04
CA PHE A 72 -13.42 -17.38 -8.42
C PHE A 72 -12.53 -16.15 -8.30
N THR A 73 -11.25 -16.36 -8.09
CA THR A 73 -10.23 -15.32 -8.26
C THR A 73 -10.08 -14.92 -9.72
N CYS A 74 -9.43 -13.78 -9.98
CA CYS A 74 -9.10 -13.34 -11.33
C CYS A 74 -8.27 -14.35 -12.16
N GLN A 75 -7.62 -15.33 -11.51
CA GLN A 75 -6.91 -16.43 -12.17
C GLN A 75 -7.70 -17.74 -12.21
N VAL A 76 -9.02 -17.68 -12.02
CA VAL A 76 -9.94 -18.83 -12.09
C VAL A 76 -9.60 -19.91 -11.05
N ARG A 77 -9.20 -19.46 -9.86
CA ARG A 77 -9.05 -20.32 -8.66
C ARG A 77 -10.22 -20.09 -7.72
N PRO A 78 -10.49 -20.97 -6.75
CA PRO A 78 -11.58 -20.77 -5.81
C PRO A 78 -11.48 -19.41 -5.12
N GLY A 79 -12.55 -18.61 -5.16
CA GLY A 79 -12.70 -17.39 -4.37
C GLY A 79 -13.44 -17.68 -3.06
N SER A 80 -13.69 -16.64 -2.27
CA SER A 80 -14.26 -16.79 -0.91
C SER A 80 -15.69 -16.27 -0.78
N LEU A 81 -16.34 -15.86 -1.87
CA LEU A 81 -17.72 -15.37 -1.81
C LEU A 81 -18.66 -16.46 -1.26
N PHE A 82 -19.42 -16.13 -0.22
CA PHE A 82 -20.27 -17.05 0.58
C PHE A 82 -19.53 -18.07 1.45
N HIS A 83 -18.20 -18.03 1.48
CA HIS A 83 -17.35 -18.87 2.33
C HIS A 83 -16.51 -18.02 3.31
N GLU A 84 -16.89 -16.76 3.53
CA GLU A 84 -16.06 -15.77 4.20
C GLU A 84 -15.69 -16.19 5.63
N LYS A 85 -16.64 -16.78 6.36
CA LYS A 85 -16.44 -17.24 7.74
C LYS A 85 -15.42 -18.36 7.82
N ASP A 86 -15.58 -19.39 6.99
CA ASP A 86 -14.72 -20.57 7.02
C ASP A 86 -13.31 -20.20 6.56
N ASP A 87 -13.21 -19.42 5.49
CA ASP A 87 -11.92 -18.98 4.93
C ASP A 87 -11.18 -18.04 5.88
N ALA A 88 -11.86 -17.10 6.56
CA ALA A 88 -11.23 -16.25 7.56
C ALA A 88 -10.65 -17.06 8.73
N GLN A 89 -11.40 -18.05 9.24
CA GLN A 89 -10.91 -18.94 10.30
C GLN A 89 -9.70 -19.75 9.82
N LEU A 90 -9.74 -20.24 8.58
CA LEU A 90 -8.64 -20.97 7.98
C LEU A 90 -7.38 -20.11 7.84
N PHE A 91 -7.51 -18.88 7.33
CA PHE A 91 -6.40 -17.92 7.22
C PHE A 91 -5.81 -17.60 8.60
N SER A 92 -6.66 -17.35 9.60
CA SER A 92 -6.23 -17.16 10.99
C SER A 92 -5.51 -18.39 11.54
N SER A 93 -5.98 -19.60 11.24
CA SER A 93 -5.35 -20.86 11.70
C SER A 93 -3.96 -21.09 11.11
N TRP A 94 -3.71 -20.56 9.90
CA TRP A 94 -2.40 -20.59 9.27
C TRP A 94 -1.46 -19.50 9.77
N GLY A 95 -1.94 -18.51 10.53
CA GLY A 95 -1.13 -17.37 10.98
C GLY A 95 -0.95 -16.31 9.90
N VAL A 96 -1.92 -16.12 9.02
CA VAL A 96 -1.93 -15.00 8.07
C VAL A 96 -2.11 -13.67 8.82
N ASP A 97 -1.38 -12.63 8.40
CA ASP A 97 -1.45 -11.28 8.96
C ASP A 97 -2.16 -10.27 8.05
N TYR A 98 -2.32 -10.58 6.76
CA TYR A 98 -2.81 -9.66 5.74
C TYR A 98 -3.63 -10.41 4.68
N LEU A 99 -4.79 -9.87 4.30
CA LEU A 99 -5.62 -10.38 3.20
C LEU A 99 -5.78 -9.29 2.12
N LYS A 100 -5.32 -9.57 0.89
CA LYS A 100 -5.78 -8.87 -0.32
C LYS A 100 -7.05 -9.55 -0.83
N TYR A 101 -8.12 -8.79 -1.03
CA TYR A 101 -9.44 -9.31 -1.41
C TYR A 101 -9.94 -8.67 -2.71
N ASP A 102 -9.79 -9.39 -3.82
CA ASP A 102 -10.11 -8.94 -5.18
C ASP A 102 -11.61 -8.93 -5.49
N ASN A 103 -11.94 -8.61 -6.75
CA ASN A 103 -13.29 -8.29 -7.19
C ASN A 103 -13.72 -9.00 -8.50
N CYS A 104 -13.07 -10.10 -8.88
CA CYS A 104 -13.44 -10.85 -10.08
C CYS A 104 -14.62 -11.80 -9.80
N TYR A 105 -15.34 -12.24 -10.84
CA TYR A 105 -16.42 -13.26 -10.72
C TYR A 105 -17.45 -12.98 -9.59
N ASP A 106 -17.86 -11.72 -9.46
CA ASP A 106 -18.66 -11.17 -8.36
C ASP A 106 -20.15 -11.55 -8.34
N LEU A 107 -20.60 -12.36 -9.31
CA LEU A 107 -21.99 -12.75 -9.52
C LEU A 107 -22.96 -11.55 -9.68
N GLY A 108 -22.46 -10.38 -10.10
CA GLY A 108 -23.25 -9.15 -10.22
C GLY A 108 -23.63 -8.51 -8.88
N ILE A 109 -23.03 -8.96 -7.77
CA ILE A 109 -23.31 -8.39 -6.45
C ILE A 109 -22.39 -7.17 -6.25
N PRO A 110 -22.90 -6.01 -5.80
CA PRO A 110 -22.06 -4.83 -5.57
C PRO A 110 -21.02 -5.04 -4.45
N PRO A 111 -19.83 -4.41 -4.53
CA PRO A 111 -18.78 -4.53 -3.52
C PRO A 111 -19.26 -4.14 -2.11
N LYS A 112 -20.10 -3.09 -2.00
CA LYS A 112 -20.74 -2.66 -0.75
C LYS A 112 -21.52 -3.77 -0.01
N LYS A 113 -21.87 -4.87 -0.70
CA LYS A 113 -22.53 -6.04 -0.11
C LYS A 113 -21.60 -7.23 0.12
N ARG A 114 -20.49 -7.35 -0.62
CA ARG A 114 -19.58 -8.50 -0.57
C ARG A 114 -18.38 -8.32 0.36
N TYR A 115 -17.89 -7.09 0.50
CA TYR A 115 -16.74 -6.81 1.36
C TYR A 115 -17.06 -6.83 2.88
N PRO A 116 -18.22 -6.31 3.35
CA PRO A 116 -18.54 -6.35 4.79
C PRO A 116 -18.63 -7.76 5.41
N PRO A 117 -19.20 -8.79 4.75
CA PRO A 117 -19.19 -10.15 5.29
C PRO A 117 -17.79 -10.68 5.61
N MET A 118 -16.80 -10.42 4.75
CA MET A 118 -15.41 -10.82 5.00
C MET A 118 -14.77 -9.99 6.12
N ARG A 119 -15.03 -8.68 6.22
CA ARG A 119 -14.63 -7.89 7.40
C ARG A 119 -15.14 -8.53 8.70
N ASP A 120 -16.43 -8.85 8.75
CA ASP A 120 -17.06 -9.41 9.94
C ASP A 120 -16.47 -10.78 10.28
N ALA A 121 -16.18 -11.59 9.27
CA ALA A 121 -15.51 -12.87 9.42
C ALA A 121 -14.10 -12.74 9.98
N LEU A 122 -13.27 -11.82 9.45
CA LEU A 122 -11.92 -11.56 9.94
C LEU A 122 -11.92 -11.05 11.38
N ASN A 123 -12.83 -10.12 11.72
CA ASN A 123 -12.99 -9.59 13.08
C ASN A 123 -13.43 -10.66 14.10
N ALA A 124 -14.05 -11.74 13.66
CA ALA A 124 -14.47 -12.85 14.51
C ALA A 124 -13.35 -13.89 14.76
N THR A 125 -12.20 -13.75 14.11
CA THR A 125 -11.03 -14.62 14.34
C THR A 125 -10.23 -14.17 15.56
N ALA A 126 -9.38 -15.05 16.08
CA ALA A 126 -8.55 -14.76 17.25
C ALA A 126 -7.38 -13.80 16.97
N CYS A 127 -6.95 -13.68 15.71
CA CYS A 127 -5.79 -12.89 15.31
C CYS A 127 -6.21 -11.75 14.37
N PRO A 128 -5.80 -10.49 14.63
CA PRO A 128 -6.06 -9.39 13.69
C PRO A 128 -5.40 -9.63 12.34
N ILE A 129 -6.19 -9.57 11.26
CA ILE A 129 -5.72 -9.67 9.87
C ILE A 129 -5.98 -8.32 9.18
N PHE A 130 -4.93 -7.71 8.64
CA PHE A 130 -5.06 -6.47 7.87
C PHE A 130 -5.87 -6.72 6.60
N TYR A 131 -6.94 -5.96 6.40
CA TYR A 131 -7.88 -6.17 5.30
C TYR A 131 -7.73 -5.13 4.20
N SER A 132 -7.25 -5.58 3.02
CA SER A 132 -6.99 -4.76 1.85
C SER A 132 -7.99 -5.05 0.73
N LEU A 133 -8.87 -4.08 0.48
CA LEU A 133 -9.90 -4.17 -0.53
C LEU A 133 -9.32 -3.87 -1.92
N CYS A 134 -9.71 -4.69 -2.90
CA CYS A 134 -9.20 -4.59 -4.26
C CYS A 134 -10.36 -4.62 -5.26
N GLU A 135 -11.28 -3.64 -5.16
CA GLU A 135 -12.41 -3.48 -6.08
C GLU A 135 -12.16 -2.50 -7.24
N TRP A 136 -10.95 -1.95 -7.31
CA TRP A 136 -10.45 -1.11 -8.41
C TRP A 136 -11.12 0.29 -8.53
N GLY A 137 -11.79 0.76 -7.48
CA GLY A 137 -12.48 2.05 -7.47
C GLY A 137 -13.96 1.98 -7.88
N VAL A 138 -14.48 0.78 -8.14
CA VAL A 138 -15.90 0.49 -8.37
C VAL A 138 -16.75 0.92 -7.17
N ASP A 139 -17.84 1.64 -7.46
CA ASP A 139 -18.78 2.18 -6.48
C ASP A 139 -18.17 3.14 -5.43
N ASP A 140 -17.08 3.82 -5.80
CA ASP A 140 -16.44 4.91 -5.05
C ASP A 140 -16.07 4.51 -3.60
N PRO A 141 -15.06 3.63 -3.42
CA PRO A 141 -14.64 3.12 -2.10
C PRO A 141 -14.26 4.20 -1.10
N ALA A 142 -13.84 5.39 -1.55
CA ALA A 142 -13.53 6.49 -0.66
C ALA A 142 -14.73 6.90 0.22
N THR A 143 -15.97 6.58 -0.20
CA THR A 143 -17.20 6.90 0.53
C THR A 143 -17.63 5.85 1.55
N TRP A 144 -17.06 4.62 1.52
CA TRP A 144 -17.57 3.51 2.34
C TRP A 144 -16.50 2.54 2.85
N ALA A 145 -15.39 2.35 2.14
CA ALA A 145 -14.40 1.33 2.44
C ALA A 145 -13.63 1.59 3.75
N GLY A 146 -13.59 2.84 4.22
CA GLY A 146 -12.97 3.22 5.50
C GLY A 146 -13.63 2.59 6.74
N GLU A 147 -14.90 2.21 6.64
CA GLU A 147 -15.61 1.47 7.70
C GLU A 147 -15.54 -0.06 7.49
N VAL A 148 -14.92 -0.50 6.40
CA VAL A 148 -14.90 -1.90 5.98
C VAL A 148 -13.52 -2.54 6.10
N GLY A 149 -12.46 -1.87 5.66
CA GLY A 149 -11.09 -2.41 5.77
C GLY A 149 -10.06 -1.33 6.02
N ASN A 150 -8.79 -1.75 5.99
CA ASN A 150 -7.66 -0.91 6.37
C ASN A 150 -7.04 -0.17 5.18
N SER A 151 -7.27 -0.66 3.96
CA SER A 151 -6.93 0.03 2.71
C SER A 151 -7.86 -0.41 1.59
N TRP A 152 -7.96 0.40 0.55
CA TRP A 152 -8.64 0.04 -0.69
C TRP A 152 -7.86 0.54 -1.91
N ARG A 153 -7.94 -0.23 -2.99
CA ARG A 153 -7.49 0.18 -4.32
C ARG A 153 -8.42 1.27 -4.85
N THR A 154 -7.85 2.30 -5.46
CA THR A 154 -8.62 3.42 -6.03
C THR A 154 -8.70 3.37 -7.56
N THR A 155 -7.98 2.45 -8.20
CA THR A 155 -7.88 2.31 -9.65
C THR A 155 -7.71 0.86 -10.07
N ASP A 156 -7.86 0.62 -11.38
CA ASP A 156 -7.38 -0.57 -12.09
C ASP A 156 -5.90 -0.89 -11.81
N ASP A 157 -5.47 -2.08 -12.22
CA ASP A 157 -4.10 -2.57 -12.03
C ASP A 157 -3.09 -1.63 -12.70
N ILE A 158 -2.04 -1.30 -11.95
CA ILE A 158 -0.88 -0.60 -12.48
C ILE A 158 -0.15 -1.49 -13.49
N ASN A 159 0.49 -0.88 -14.48
CA ASN A 159 1.40 -1.56 -15.40
C ASN A 159 2.77 -0.89 -15.38
N ASP A 160 3.77 -1.57 -15.93
CA ASP A 160 5.13 -1.04 -16.04
C ASP A 160 5.25 -0.06 -17.21
N SER A 161 4.48 1.03 -17.14
CA SER A 161 4.59 2.15 -18.07
C SER A 161 4.35 3.47 -17.35
N TRP A 162 5.13 4.47 -17.74
CA TRP A 162 4.99 5.83 -17.21
C TRP A 162 3.69 6.52 -17.64
N ALA A 163 3.11 6.08 -18.76
CA ALA A 163 1.98 6.72 -19.41
C ALA A 163 0.64 6.17 -18.89
N ARG A 164 0.24 6.54 -17.67
CA ARG A 164 -1.18 6.58 -17.24
C ARG A 164 -1.41 7.45 -16.01
N GLU A 165 -2.59 8.07 -15.99
CA GLU A 165 -3.00 9.13 -15.06
C GLU A 165 -3.34 8.61 -13.66
N GLY A 166 -2.74 9.24 -12.65
CA GLY A 166 -3.24 9.24 -11.28
C GLY A 166 -2.98 10.62 -10.68
N LYS A 167 -4.05 11.35 -10.31
CA LYS A 167 -3.93 12.57 -9.50
C LYS A 167 -3.68 12.13 -8.06
N TYR A 168 -2.48 12.38 -7.57
CA TYR A 168 -2.19 12.27 -6.14
C TYR A 168 -2.31 13.66 -5.50
N ILE A 169 -2.94 13.69 -4.33
CA ILE A 169 -2.99 14.83 -3.41
C ILE A 169 -2.14 14.41 -2.21
N TYR A 170 -1.12 15.20 -1.86
CA TYR A 170 -0.37 15.01 -0.62
C TYR A 170 -0.19 16.33 0.12
N GLN A 171 -0.29 16.23 1.44
CA GLN A 171 -0.05 17.28 2.42
C GLN A 171 1.42 17.21 2.89
N GLU A 172 2.33 17.22 1.92
CA GLU A 172 3.79 17.36 1.95
C GLU A 172 4.16 17.67 0.49
N LEU A 173 4.96 18.72 0.22
CA LEU A 173 5.10 19.18 -1.17
C LEU A 173 6.03 18.28 -1.98
N MET A 174 5.43 17.38 -2.74
CA MET A 174 6.08 16.63 -3.82
C MET A 174 6.00 17.46 -5.11
N VAL A 175 7.16 17.86 -5.63
CA VAL A 175 7.26 18.53 -6.93
C VAL A 175 7.52 17.47 -7.99
N VAL A 176 6.50 17.14 -8.78
CA VAL A 176 6.59 16.09 -9.82
C VAL A 176 6.67 16.73 -11.20
N SER A 177 7.71 16.40 -11.96
CA SER A 177 7.78 16.71 -13.39
C SER A 177 7.15 15.57 -14.18
N ARG A 178 5.97 15.83 -14.78
CA ARG A 178 5.40 14.96 -15.82
C ARG A 178 5.87 15.34 -17.23
N CYS A 179 6.79 16.29 -17.34
CA CYS A 179 7.30 16.77 -18.61
C CYS A 179 8.27 15.74 -19.23
N SER A 180 8.34 15.71 -20.56
CA SER A 180 9.27 14.88 -21.32
C SER A 180 10.69 15.47 -21.41
N SER A 181 10.93 16.61 -20.79
CA SER A 181 12.22 17.29 -20.70
C SER A 181 12.38 17.93 -19.33
N ALA A 182 13.63 18.20 -18.94
CA ALA A 182 13.92 18.94 -17.72
C ALA A 182 13.19 20.28 -17.72
N THR A 183 12.62 20.63 -16.57
CA THR A 183 11.83 21.86 -16.42
C THR A 183 12.09 22.49 -15.07
N MET A 184 12.04 23.82 -15.03
CA MET A 184 12.19 24.57 -13.79
C MET A 184 10.82 24.75 -13.18
N ILE A 185 10.61 24.18 -11.99
CA ILE A 185 9.36 24.30 -11.26
C ILE A 185 9.57 25.31 -10.13
N THR A 186 8.66 26.27 -10.03
CA THR A 186 8.66 27.29 -8.98
C THR A 186 7.46 27.11 -8.09
N VAL A 187 7.70 27.13 -6.79
CA VAL A 187 6.69 27.04 -5.75
C VAL A 187 6.65 28.38 -5.04
N GLU A 188 5.51 29.05 -5.13
CA GLU A 188 5.25 30.27 -4.38
C GLU A 188 4.61 29.93 -3.02
N TRP A 189 4.92 30.72 -1.98
CA TRP A 189 4.38 30.54 -0.63
C TRP A 189 2.86 30.57 -0.56
N ASN A 190 2.21 31.38 -1.40
CA ASN A 190 0.75 31.45 -1.49
C ASN A 190 0.10 30.09 -1.84
N VAL A 191 0.74 29.27 -2.69
CA VAL A 191 0.27 27.93 -3.08
C VAL A 191 0.34 26.97 -1.89
N LEU A 192 1.28 27.20 -0.97
CA LEU A 192 1.44 26.41 0.26
C LEU A 192 0.61 26.96 1.44
N GLY A 193 -0.19 28.01 1.23
CA GLY A 193 -0.91 28.70 2.30
C GLY A 193 0.00 29.48 3.26
N LEU A 194 1.23 29.77 2.85
CA LEU A 194 2.22 30.53 3.61
C LEU A 194 2.22 32.01 3.19
N GLN A 195 2.48 32.92 4.13
CA GLN A 195 2.62 34.35 3.81
C GLN A 195 3.93 34.61 3.06
N SER A 196 3.92 35.48 2.05
CA SER A 196 5.12 35.74 1.24
C SER A 196 6.32 36.28 2.04
N SER A 197 6.07 36.91 3.18
CA SER A 197 7.09 37.49 4.07
C SER A 197 7.79 36.48 4.99
N ILE A 198 7.29 35.24 5.10
CA ILE A 198 7.96 34.26 5.98
C ILE A 198 9.23 33.75 5.32
N SER A 199 10.27 33.61 6.14
CA SER A 199 11.48 32.92 5.76
C SER A 199 11.33 31.43 6.06
N VAL A 200 11.81 30.58 5.15
CA VAL A 200 11.63 29.14 5.20
C VAL A 200 12.96 28.46 4.85
N SER A 201 13.37 27.49 5.65
CA SER A 201 14.45 26.58 5.26
C SER A 201 13.88 25.44 4.42
N VAL A 202 14.64 25.04 3.39
CA VAL A 202 14.24 24.05 2.40
C VAL A 202 15.25 22.91 2.44
N ARG A 203 14.77 21.71 2.78
CA ARG A 203 15.57 20.50 2.81
C ARG A 203 15.14 19.55 1.70
N ASP A 204 16.09 19.18 0.85
CA ASP A 204 15.92 18.13 -0.15
C ASP A 204 15.98 16.76 0.54
N LEU A 205 14.92 15.96 0.37
CA LEU A 205 14.82 14.64 0.99
C LEU A 205 15.68 13.59 0.29
N TRP A 206 15.85 13.67 -1.03
CA TRP A 206 16.67 12.74 -1.78
C TRP A 206 18.16 12.94 -1.47
N GLN A 207 18.60 14.20 -1.38
CA GLN A 207 19.98 14.55 -1.04
C GLN A 207 20.23 14.57 0.48
N HIS A 208 19.19 14.42 1.30
CA HIS A 208 19.21 14.58 2.76
C HIS A 208 19.81 15.90 3.24
N LYS A 209 19.76 16.97 2.44
CA LYS A 209 20.53 18.21 2.62
C LYS A 209 19.64 19.45 2.62
N GLU A 210 19.98 20.43 3.46
CA GLU A 210 19.41 21.78 3.37
C GLU A 210 19.95 22.51 2.13
N VAL A 211 19.07 22.81 1.18
CA VAL A 211 19.40 23.47 -0.10
C VAL A 211 19.17 24.98 -0.06
N ALA A 212 18.32 25.45 0.87
CA ALA A 212 18.16 26.87 1.17
C ALA A 212 17.90 27.07 2.67
N LYS A 213 18.57 28.03 3.31
CA LYS A 213 18.42 28.27 4.75
C LYS A 213 17.30 29.26 5.09
N ALA A 214 16.99 30.15 4.15
CA ALA A 214 16.14 31.32 4.38
C ALA A 214 15.47 31.80 3.08
N ALA A 215 14.77 30.92 2.37
CA ALA A 215 14.01 31.28 1.18
C ALA A 215 12.78 32.13 1.58
N VAL A 216 12.46 33.14 0.77
CA VAL A 216 11.35 34.09 1.01
C VAL A 216 10.54 34.20 -0.28
N ALA A 217 9.22 34.32 -0.14
CA ALA A 217 8.20 34.35 -1.19
C ALA A 217 8.08 33.10 -2.09
N LEU A 218 9.18 32.49 -2.51
CA LEU A 218 9.19 31.35 -3.43
C LEU A 218 10.47 30.49 -3.33
N PHE A 219 10.42 29.31 -3.95
CA PHE A 219 11.55 28.43 -4.18
C PHE A 219 11.44 27.80 -5.58
N SER A 220 12.56 27.78 -6.33
CA SER A 220 12.63 27.20 -7.67
C SER A 220 13.66 26.08 -7.73
N THR A 221 13.36 25.03 -8.48
CA THR A 221 14.27 23.90 -8.69
C THR A 221 14.10 23.32 -10.10
N GLN A 222 15.18 22.78 -10.64
CA GLN A 222 15.13 22.03 -11.89
C GLN A 222 14.75 20.58 -11.58
N VAL A 223 13.75 20.07 -12.26
CA VAL A 223 13.33 18.67 -12.17
C VAL A 223 13.46 18.04 -13.55
N GLU A 224 14.17 16.92 -13.62
CA GLU A 224 14.42 16.22 -14.87
C GLU A 224 13.13 15.60 -15.45
N ALA A 225 13.21 15.13 -16.69
CA ALA A 225 12.07 14.48 -17.35
C ALA A 225 11.63 13.24 -16.55
N HIS A 226 10.34 13.16 -16.26
CA HIS A 226 9.75 12.04 -15.50
C HIS A 226 10.34 11.85 -14.10
N ASP A 227 10.93 12.91 -13.52
CA ASP A 227 11.54 12.88 -12.19
C ASP A 227 10.67 13.63 -11.15
N CYS A 228 10.98 13.44 -9.88
CA CYS A 228 10.36 14.18 -8.79
C CYS A 228 11.40 14.69 -7.80
N ALA A 229 11.17 15.89 -7.29
CA ALA A 229 11.92 16.46 -6.21
C ALA A 229 11.03 16.62 -4.97
N VAL A 230 11.50 16.14 -3.82
CA VAL A 230 10.72 16.17 -2.58
C VAL A 230 11.46 17.02 -1.57
N TYR A 231 10.75 18.01 -1.03
CA TYR A 231 11.33 18.98 -0.10
C TYR A 231 10.49 19.10 1.17
N ILE A 232 11.17 19.27 2.30
CA ILE A 232 10.56 19.75 3.54
C ILE A 232 10.81 21.26 3.64
N PHE A 233 9.72 22.01 3.79
CA PHE A 233 9.71 23.46 4.01
C PHE A 233 9.46 23.74 5.50
N THR A 234 10.43 24.33 6.18
CA THR A 234 10.31 24.66 7.62
C THR A 234 10.39 26.17 7.82
N PRO A 235 9.33 26.84 8.30
CA PRO A 235 9.40 28.27 8.63
C PRO A 235 10.53 28.55 9.63
N THR A 236 11.41 29.48 9.30
CA THR A 236 12.47 29.93 10.21
C THR A 236 11.91 31.00 11.13
N ARG A 237 11.96 30.77 12.45
CA ARG A 237 11.66 31.84 13.41
C ARG A 237 12.81 32.84 13.35
N GLY A 238 12.48 34.12 13.12
CA GLY A 238 13.47 35.19 13.17
C GLY A 238 14.20 35.18 14.51
N GLY A 239 15.48 34.80 14.47
CA GLY A 239 16.45 34.98 15.55
C GLY A 239 16.17 34.23 16.86
N GLN A 240 16.59 32.97 16.96
CA GLN A 240 17.44 32.46 18.05
C GLN A 240 17.69 30.95 17.85
N SER A 241 18.95 30.60 17.68
CA SER A 241 19.48 29.25 17.92
C SER A 241 19.24 28.90 19.39
N VAL A 242 18.44 27.87 19.65
CA VAL A 242 18.43 27.25 20.99
C VAL A 242 19.53 26.19 20.98
N MET A 243 20.49 26.37 21.89
CA MET A 243 21.61 25.45 22.15
C MET A 243 21.14 24.05 22.52
#